data_AF-A0A8T6NDJ8-F1
#
_entry.id   AF-A0A8T6NDJ8-F1
#
_cell.length_a   1.000
_cell.length_b   1.000
_cell.length_c   1.000
_cell.angle_alpha   90.00
_cell.angle_beta   90.00
_cell.angle_gamma   90.00
#
_symmetry.space_group_name_H-M   'P 1'
#
loop_
_entity.id
_entity.type
_entity.pdbx_description
1 polymer ?
#
loop_
_entity_poly.entity_id
_entity_poly.type
_entity_poly.pdbx_seq_one_letter_code
_entity_poly.pdbx_strand_id
1 'polypeptide(L)'
;MHSQSNYDGLVVAKLGADGSTFTTEIDATDTSSFTHFDLPNQMQGNETNYWLKFSSTDIYLADNISWAFIENSEFSEVLDRPSTELSNNTGERLEWYTYDISVHRVNPNDGVYIFAIEEEFFKVKFLTYYNINDTSRYPTMLISSLNGTTNPALSNSEIVAESPCLISTEFSNSTHWNYTETISLLENGINLCDLDCEMILEVRFEGLEVKTRDNS
;
A
#
# COMPACT_ATOMS: atom_id res chain seq x y z
N MET A 1 -23.92 8.10 -1.11
CA MET A 1 -23.58 6.93 -1.97
C MET A 1 -22.33 6.34 -1.35
N HIS A 2 -22.41 5.09 -0.87
CA HIS A 2 -21.28 4.44 -0.21
C HIS A 2 -20.23 4.08 -1.28
N SER A 3 -19.03 4.63 -1.14
CA SER A 3 -17.83 4.09 -1.77
C SER A 3 -17.65 2.66 -1.24
N GLN A 4 -17.85 1.67 -2.11
CA GLN A 4 -17.44 0.30 -1.81
C GLN A 4 -15.93 0.23 -2.02
N SER A 5 -15.20 0.60 -0.98
CA SER A 5 -13.81 0.20 -0.82
C SER A 5 -13.71 -1.33 -0.94
N ASN A 6 -12.81 -1.79 -1.82
CA ASN A 6 -12.61 -3.18 -2.26
C ASN A 6 -12.03 -4.10 -1.14
N TYR A 7 -12.67 -4.14 0.03
CA TYR A 7 -12.20 -4.88 1.22
C TYR A 7 -12.50 -6.39 1.20
N ASP A 8 -13.17 -6.90 0.18
CA ASP A 8 -13.75 -8.26 0.18
C ASP A 8 -13.20 -9.16 -0.97
N GLY A 9 -12.02 -8.81 -1.51
CA GLY A 9 -11.36 -9.54 -2.59
C GLY A 9 -10.09 -10.27 -2.14
N LEU A 10 -9.59 -11.18 -2.97
CA LEU A 10 -8.29 -11.85 -2.75
C LEU A 10 -7.09 -10.91 -2.92
N VAL A 11 -7.32 -9.72 -3.46
CA VAL A 11 -6.33 -8.64 -3.62
C VAL A 11 -6.98 -7.36 -3.14
N VAL A 12 -6.41 -6.77 -2.09
CA VAL A 12 -6.89 -5.52 -1.49
C VAL A 12 -5.78 -4.49 -1.56
N ALA A 13 -5.94 -3.50 -2.42
CA ALA A 13 -5.00 -2.40 -2.60
C ALA A 13 -5.51 -1.11 -1.95
N LYS A 14 -4.60 -0.35 -1.35
CA LYS A 14 -4.87 0.96 -0.75
C LYS A 14 -3.84 1.97 -1.22
N LEU A 15 -4.29 3.07 -1.81
CA LEU A 15 -3.42 4.19 -2.16
C LEU A 15 -2.94 4.89 -0.88
N GLY A 16 -1.63 5.12 -0.78
CA GLY A 16 -1.01 5.88 0.27
C GLY A 16 -1.30 7.37 0.16
N ALA A 17 -1.10 8.10 1.25
CA ALA A 17 -1.29 9.55 1.30
C ALA A 17 -0.34 10.33 0.36
N ASP A 18 0.72 9.69 -0.14
CA ASP A 18 1.61 10.26 -1.15
C ASP A 18 1.02 10.25 -2.58
N GLY A 19 -0.16 9.65 -2.76
CA GLY A 19 -0.87 9.58 -4.04
C GLY A 19 -0.16 8.78 -5.13
N SER A 20 0.88 8.00 -4.79
CA SER A 20 1.71 7.29 -5.78
C SER A 20 2.15 5.89 -5.36
N THR A 21 2.03 5.56 -4.08
CA THR A 21 2.39 4.26 -3.52
C THR A 21 1.14 3.51 -3.09
N PHE A 22 1.07 2.22 -3.42
CA PHE A 22 0.01 1.33 -2.97
C PHE A 22 0.53 0.38 -1.90
N THR A 23 -0.25 0.18 -0.85
CA THR A 23 -0.12 -0.98 0.05
C THR A 23 -1.14 -2.01 -0.37
N THR A 24 -0.65 -3.18 -0.78
CA THR A 24 -1.48 -4.24 -1.37
C THR A 24 -1.31 -5.54 -0.59
N GLU A 25 -2.40 -6.04 -0.04
CA GLU A 25 -2.51 -7.33 0.65
C GLU A 25 -3.10 -8.38 -0.30
N ILE A 26 -2.50 -9.56 -0.31
CA ILE A 26 -2.96 -10.70 -1.12
C ILE A 26 -3.41 -11.82 -0.19
N ASP A 27 -4.62 -12.34 -0.35
CA ASP A 27 -5.04 -13.59 0.30
C ASP A 27 -4.40 -14.78 -0.45
N ALA A 28 -3.43 -15.42 0.20
CA ALA A 28 -2.73 -16.61 -0.29
C ALA A 28 -3.03 -17.83 0.58
N THR A 29 -4.19 -17.86 1.25
CA THR A 29 -4.52 -18.91 2.22
C THR A 29 -4.74 -20.29 1.60
N ASP A 30 -5.25 -20.34 0.36
CA ASP A 30 -5.46 -21.57 -0.40
C ASP A 30 -4.13 -22.16 -0.90
N THR A 31 -3.86 -23.40 -0.49
CA THR A 31 -2.66 -24.17 -0.89
C THR A 31 -2.90 -25.08 -2.09
N SER A 32 -4.12 -25.12 -2.60
CA SER A 32 -4.52 -25.93 -3.75
C SER A 32 -4.65 -25.11 -5.04
N SER A 33 -4.67 -23.79 -4.93
CA SER A 33 -4.72 -22.87 -6.05
C SER A 33 -3.84 -21.64 -5.80
N PHE A 34 -3.65 -20.83 -6.84
CA PHE A 34 -2.90 -19.58 -6.76
C PHE A 34 -3.83 -18.36 -6.87
N THR A 35 -3.61 -17.39 -6.00
CA THR A 35 -4.14 -16.04 -6.19
C THR A 35 -3.26 -15.31 -7.19
N HIS A 36 -3.85 -14.86 -8.30
CA HIS A 36 -3.14 -14.17 -9.37
C HIS A 36 -3.23 -12.66 -9.15
N PHE A 37 -2.11 -11.96 -9.31
CA PHE A 37 -2.00 -10.53 -9.08
C PHE A 37 -1.57 -9.80 -10.35
N ASP A 38 -2.40 -8.85 -10.79
CA ASP A 38 -2.09 -7.87 -11.81
C ASP A 38 -1.44 -6.66 -11.13
N LEU A 39 -0.11 -6.63 -11.16
CA LEU A 39 0.67 -5.64 -10.44
C LEU A 39 0.45 -4.22 -10.98
N PRO A 40 0.48 -3.93 -12.29
CA PRO A 40 0.23 -2.59 -12.78
C PRO A 40 -1.15 -2.04 -12.37
N ASN A 41 -2.17 -2.88 -12.40
CA ASN A 41 -3.55 -2.47 -12.08
C ASN A 41 -3.87 -2.53 -10.59
N GLN A 42 -2.98 -3.11 -9.75
CA GLN A 42 -3.19 -3.32 -8.31
C GLN A 42 -4.48 -4.09 -8.02
N MET A 43 -4.76 -5.12 -8.82
CA MET A 43 -6.01 -5.89 -8.78
C MET A 43 -5.76 -7.39 -8.95
N GLN A 44 -6.79 -8.19 -8.67
CA GLN A 44 -6.76 -9.61 -8.96
C GLN A 44 -6.63 -9.84 -10.47
N GLY A 45 -5.61 -10.61 -10.84
CA GLY A 45 -5.39 -11.09 -12.20
C GLY A 45 -6.10 -12.42 -12.47
N ASN A 46 -5.63 -13.15 -13.48
CA ASN A 46 -6.09 -14.49 -13.81
C ASN A 46 -4.93 -15.35 -14.32
N GLU A 47 -5.21 -16.61 -14.68
CA GLU A 47 -4.20 -17.58 -15.14
C GLU A 47 -3.38 -17.14 -16.37
N THR A 48 -3.91 -16.20 -17.16
CA THR A 48 -3.27 -15.69 -18.39
C THR A 48 -2.81 -14.25 -18.28
N ASN A 49 -3.31 -13.49 -17.30
CA ASN A 49 -2.97 -12.10 -17.07
C ASN A 49 -2.62 -11.89 -15.60
N TYR A 50 -1.35 -12.00 -15.29
CA TYR A 50 -0.78 -11.77 -13.96
C TYR A 50 0.70 -11.40 -14.09
N TRP A 51 1.22 -10.74 -13.06
CA TRP A 51 2.65 -10.54 -12.88
C TRP A 51 3.22 -11.50 -11.84
N LEU A 52 2.48 -11.67 -10.73
CA LEU A 52 2.81 -12.57 -9.65
C LEU A 52 1.63 -13.47 -9.34
N LYS A 53 1.91 -14.69 -8.86
CA LYS A 53 0.90 -15.59 -8.33
C LYS A 53 1.35 -16.14 -6.97
N PHE A 54 0.42 -16.26 -6.05
CA PHE A 54 0.68 -16.50 -4.62
C PHE A 54 -0.07 -17.74 -4.12
N SER A 55 0.61 -18.60 -3.37
CA SER A 55 0.00 -19.68 -2.60
C SER A 55 0.84 -19.95 -1.35
N SER A 56 0.30 -19.73 -0.15
CA SER A 56 1.07 -19.73 1.10
C SER A 56 2.31 -18.83 0.97
N THR A 57 3.51 -19.38 1.10
CA THR A 57 4.79 -18.66 0.95
C THR A 57 5.31 -18.65 -0.48
N ASP A 58 4.67 -19.37 -1.39
CA ASP A 58 5.18 -19.58 -2.73
C ASP A 58 4.69 -18.45 -3.63
N ILE A 59 5.65 -17.71 -4.17
CA ILE A 59 5.42 -16.63 -5.12
C ILE A 59 6.18 -16.96 -6.39
N TYR A 60 5.46 -16.95 -7.51
CA TYR A 60 6.04 -17.15 -8.84
C TYR A 60 5.71 -15.96 -9.73
N LEU A 61 6.65 -15.64 -10.63
CA LEU A 61 6.49 -14.59 -11.62
C LEU A 61 5.89 -15.17 -12.91
N ALA A 62 5.20 -14.34 -13.70
CA ALA A 62 4.84 -14.70 -15.07
C ALA A 62 6.08 -14.79 -15.98
N ASP A 63 6.01 -15.59 -17.03
CA ASP A 63 7.18 -15.96 -17.86
C ASP A 63 7.86 -14.79 -18.57
N ASN A 64 7.15 -13.69 -18.81
CA ASN A 64 7.65 -12.50 -19.49
C ASN A 64 8.19 -11.42 -18.54
N ILE A 65 8.27 -11.70 -17.24
CA ILE A 65 8.77 -10.76 -16.24
C ILE A 65 10.30 -10.82 -16.17
N SER A 66 10.93 -9.65 -16.29
CA SER A 66 12.31 -9.44 -15.87
C SER A 66 12.33 -8.87 -14.45
N TRP A 67 13.29 -9.27 -13.62
CA TRP A 67 13.36 -8.81 -12.23
C TRP A 67 14.75 -8.67 -11.65
N ALA A 68 14.89 -7.84 -10.61
CA ALA A 68 16.09 -7.77 -9.79
C ALA A 68 15.70 -7.53 -8.33
N PHE A 69 16.59 -7.88 -7.40
CA PHE A 69 16.45 -7.53 -5.99
C PHE A 69 17.61 -6.63 -5.58
N ILE A 70 17.29 -5.46 -5.05
CA ILE A 70 18.25 -4.49 -4.54
C ILE A 70 18.27 -4.63 -3.01
N GLU A 71 19.27 -5.37 -2.52
CA GLU A 71 19.41 -5.70 -1.10
C GLU A 71 19.66 -4.45 -0.25
N ASN A 72 19.11 -4.43 0.97
CA ASN A 72 19.30 -3.39 1.99
C ASN A 72 19.01 -1.95 1.49
N SER A 73 18.14 -1.81 0.49
CA SER A 73 17.75 -0.52 -0.07
C SER A 73 16.44 -0.03 0.52
N GLU A 74 16.36 1.28 0.77
CA GLU A 74 15.11 1.91 1.17
C GLU A 74 14.17 2.11 -0.02
N PHE A 75 12.88 1.89 0.20
CA PHE A 75 11.89 1.97 -0.87
C PHE A 75 11.82 3.36 -1.52
N SER A 76 12.05 4.42 -0.74
CA SER A 76 12.05 5.82 -1.20
C SER A 76 13.29 6.19 -2.02
N GLU A 77 14.40 5.48 -1.87
CA GLU A 77 15.66 5.77 -2.57
C GLU A 77 15.68 5.20 -3.99
N VAL A 78 14.89 4.18 -4.26
CA VAL A 78 14.76 3.56 -5.57
C VAL A 78 13.74 4.33 -6.40
N LEU A 79 14.20 5.26 -7.24
CA LEU A 79 13.33 6.11 -8.08
C LEU A 79 13.45 5.78 -9.57
N ASP A 80 14.63 5.37 -10.00
CA ASP A 80 14.95 5.15 -11.40
C ASP A 80 15.21 3.66 -11.69
N ARG A 81 15.12 3.31 -12.98
CA ARG A 81 15.49 1.98 -13.47
C ARG A 81 16.89 1.59 -12.96
N PRO A 82 17.07 0.38 -12.42
CA PRO A 82 18.37 -0.07 -11.97
C PRO A 82 19.36 -0.15 -13.14
N SER A 83 20.61 0.24 -12.87
CA SER A 83 21.72 0.05 -13.83
C SER A 83 22.17 -1.42 -13.93
N THR A 84 21.76 -2.25 -12.97
CA THR A 84 22.04 -3.69 -12.97
C THR A 84 21.18 -4.42 -13.99
N GLU A 85 21.71 -5.49 -14.57
CA GLU A 85 20.92 -6.36 -15.45
C GLU A 85 19.79 -7.04 -14.66
N LEU A 86 18.61 -7.12 -15.28
CA LEU A 86 17.48 -7.85 -14.73
C LEU A 86 17.60 -9.34 -15.11
N SER A 87 17.26 -10.20 -14.17
CA SER A 87 17.08 -11.63 -14.37
C SER A 87 15.78 -11.92 -15.12
N ASN A 88 15.83 -12.86 -16.06
CA ASN A 88 14.64 -13.44 -16.71
C ASN A 88 14.29 -14.82 -16.15
N ASN A 89 14.87 -15.22 -15.01
CA ASN A 89 14.54 -16.49 -14.39
C ASN A 89 13.24 -16.38 -13.60
N THR A 90 12.15 -16.86 -14.19
CA THR A 90 10.79 -16.88 -13.62
C THR A 90 10.31 -18.28 -13.25
N GLY A 91 11.07 -19.32 -13.62
CA GLY A 91 10.69 -20.73 -13.42
C GLY A 91 10.89 -21.22 -11.98
N GLU A 92 11.61 -20.45 -11.17
CA GLU A 92 11.86 -20.73 -9.76
C GLU A 92 10.94 -19.88 -8.87
N ARG A 93 10.72 -20.37 -7.65
CA ARG A 93 10.03 -19.61 -6.61
C ARG A 93 10.84 -18.37 -6.26
N LEU A 94 10.18 -17.22 -6.08
CA LEU A 94 10.82 -16.00 -5.61
C LEU A 94 11.31 -16.18 -4.16
N GLU A 95 12.60 -15.96 -3.94
CA GLU A 95 13.20 -15.96 -2.61
C GLU A 95 12.94 -14.61 -1.92
N TRP A 96 11.75 -14.46 -1.35
CA TRP A 96 11.25 -13.20 -0.79
C TRP A 96 11.33 -13.08 0.73
N TYR A 97 11.70 -14.15 1.43
CA TYR A 97 11.70 -14.19 2.89
C TYR A 97 12.81 -15.07 3.48
N THR A 98 13.06 -14.84 4.77
CA THR A 98 13.79 -15.74 5.66
C THR A 98 12.85 -16.27 6.74
N TYR A 99 13.07 -17.50 7.18
CA TYR A 99 12.30 -18.10 8.28
C TYR A 99 13.05 -17.96 9.60
N ASP A 100 12.46 -17.24 10.55
CA ASP A 100 12.97 -17.13 11.91
C ASP A 100 12.44 -18.29 12.76
N ILE A 101 13.31 -19.26 12.99
CA ILE A 101 13.04 -20.45 13.81
C ILE A 101 12.82 -20.13 15.29
N SER A 102 13.29 -18.97 15.78
CA SER A 102 13.22 -18.60 17.20
C SER A 102 11.82 -18.13 17.59
N VAL A 103 11.15 -17.43 16.67
CA VAL A 103 9.76 -16.94 16.86
C VAL A 103 8.76 -17.60 15.92
N HIS A 104 9.20 -18.57 15.11
CA HIS A 104 8.40 -19.25 14.08
C HIS A 104 7.71 -18.28 13.10
N ARG A 105 8.46 -17.26 12.63
CA ARG A 105 7.95 -16.22 11.74
C ARG A 105 8.58 -16.25 10.36
N VAL A 106 7.78 -15.92 9.35
CA VAL A 106 8.23 -15.58 7.99
C VAL A 106 8.53 -14.09 7.96
N ASN A 107 9.79 -13.73 7.73
CA ASN A 107 10.26 -12.36 7.67
C ASN A 107 10.66 -12.01 6.24
N PRO A 108 10.03 -11.02 5.60
CA PRO A 108 10.45 -10.55 4.28
C PRO A 108 11.94 -10.18 4.25
N ASN A 109 12.59 -10.39 3.11
CA ASN A 109 13.96 -9.94 2.89
C ASN A 109 14.02 -8.41 2.87
N ASP A 110 15.06 -7.83 3.47
CA ASP A 110 15.22 -6.38 3.48
C ASP A 110 15.80 -5.89 2.16
N GLY A 111 14.97 -5.19 1.39
CA GLY A 111 15.34 -4.61 0.11
C GLY A 111 14.12 -4.35 -0.78
N VAL A 112 14.40 -4.05 -2.05
CA VAL A 112 13.39 -3.68 -3.04
C VAL A 112 13.52 -4.57 -4.26
N TYR A 113 12.42 -5.22 -4.62
CA TYR A 113 12.29 -5.93 -5.88
C TYR A 113 11.93 -4.97 -6.99
N ILE A 114 12.57 -5.11 -8.14
CA ILE A 114 12.19 -4.45 -9.38
C ILE A 114 11.58 -5.52 -10.27
N PHE A 115 10.37 -5.28 -10.77
CA PHE A 115 9.72 -6.10 -11.78
C PHE A 115 9.51 -5.27 -13.04
N ALA A 116 9.70 -5.89 -14.21
CA ALA A 116 9.55 -5.20 -15.47
C ALA A 116 8.94 -6.07 -16.57
N ILE A 117 8.13 -5.44 -17.41
CA ILE A 117 7.74 -5.90 -18.74
C ILE A 117 8.02 -4.75 -19.70
N GLU A 118 8.84 -4.98 -20.73
CA GLU A 118 9.19 -3.96 -21.72
C GLU A 118 9.75 -2.67 -21.08
N GLU A 119 9.01 -1.55 -21.17
CA GLU A 119 9.38 -0.24 -20.59
C GLU A 119 8.62 0.09 -19.29
N GLU A 120 7.82 -0.85 -18.77
CA GLU A 120 7.10 -0.70 -17.51
C GLU A 120 7.89 -1.30 -16.35
N PHE A 121 8.29 -0.46 -15.40
CA PHE A 121 9.07 -0.84 -14.23
C PHE A 121 8.32 -0.49 -12.94
N PHE A 122 8.24 -1.47 -12.05
CA PHE A 122 7.65 -1.30 -10.73
C PHE A 122 8.63 -1.73 -9.66
N LYS A 123 8.64 -0.99 -8.56
CA LYS A 123 9.32 -1.36 -7.33
C LYS A 123 8.34 -1.96 -6.33
N VAL A 124 8.79 -3.00 -5.64
CA VAL A 124 8.00 -3.75 -4.65
C VAL A 124 8.85 -4.02 -3.42
N LYS A 125 8.36 -3.65 -2.23
CA LYS A 125 8.93 -4.08 -0.95
C LYS A 125 7.90 -4.93 -0.21
N PHE A 126 8.25 -6.17 0.11
CA PHE A 126 7.41 -7.03 0.94
C PHE A 126 7.48 -6.54 2.40
N LEU A 127 6.32 -6.34 3.04
CA LEU A 127 6.21 -5.76 4.37
C LEU A 127 5.94 -6.82 5.46
N THR A 128 5.06 -7.78 5.18
CA THR A 128 4.67 -8.82 6.12
C THR A 128 4.05 -10.01 5.38
N TYR A 129 3.99 -11.15 6.06
CA TYR A 129 3.26 -12.35 5.65
C TYR A 129 1.92 -12.53 6.39
N TYR A 130 1.64 -11.64 7.33
CA TYR A 130 0.54 -11.73 8.27
C TYR A 130 -0.37 -10.51 8.13
N ASN A 131 -1.68 -10.74 8.18
CA ASN A 131 -2.66 -9.65 8.20
C ASN A 131 -2.74 -8.99 9.60
N ILE A 132 -3.64 -8.01 9.75
CA ILE A 132 -3.88 -7.31 11.02
C ILE A 132 -4.32 -8.25 12.17
N ASN A 133 -4.91 -9.39 11.80
CA ASN A 133 -5.23 -10.58 12.60
C ASN A 133 -4.06 -11.31 13.25
N ASP A 134 -2.83 -11.04 12.79
CA ASP A 134 -1.69 -11.95 12.93
C ASP A 134 -1.92 -13.34 12.28
N THR A 135 -2.86 -13.43 11.33
CA THR A 135 -3.08 -14.64 10.54
C THR A 135 -2.09 -14.66 9.37
N SER A 136 -1.36 -15.76 9.21
CA SER A 136 -0.40 -15.96 8.11
C SER A 136 -1.07 -16.09 6.75
N ARG A 137 -0.27 -16.06 5.68
CA ARG A 137 -0.72 -16.23 4.27
C ARG A 137 -1.41 -15.01 3.69
N TYR A 138 -1.06 -13.85 4.24
CA TYR A 138 -1.48 -12.54 3.73
C TYR A 138 -0.23 -11.72 3.42
N PRO A 139 0.56 -12.08 2.37
CA PRO A 139 1.68 -11.27 1.98
C PRO A 139 1.21 -9.86 1.60
N THR A 140 1.79 -8.86 2.27
CA THR A 140 1.50 -7.44 2.05
C THR A 140 2.72 -6.76 1.46
N MET A 141 2.50 -5.96 0.44
CA MET A 141 3.54 -5.31 -0.35
C MET A 141 3.32 -3.81 -0.42
N LEU A 142 4.42 -3.06 -0.43
CA LEU A 142 4.46 -1.65 -0.82
C LEU A 142 4.89 -1.56 -2.28
N ILE A 143 4.11 -0.90 -3.12
CA ILE A 143 4.27 -0.92 -4.59
C ILE A 143 4.18 0.48 -5.18
N SER A 144 5.08 0.80 -6.11
CA SER A 144 5.01 2.04 -6.89
C SER A 144 5.72 1.84 -8.25
N SER A 145 5.36 2.65 -9.24
CA SER A 145 6.05 2.71 -10.52
C SER A 145 7.38 3.46 -10.39
N LEU A 146 8.40 3.05 -11.14
CA LEU A 146 9.62 3.86 -11.28
C LEU A 146 9.39 5.04 -12.23
N ASN A 147 10.31 6.00 -12.21
CA ASN A 147 10.29 7.15 -13.10
C ASN A 147 10.23 6.72 -14.57
N GLY A 148 9.31 7.32 -15.32
CA GLY A 148 9.08 7.02 -16.73
C GLY A 148 8.06 5.90 -16.99
N THR A 149 7.62 5.18 -15.96
CA THR A 149 6.54 4.17 -16.09
C THR A 149 5.18 4.79 -15.75
N THR A 150 4.18 4.46 -16.57
CA THR A 150 2.78 4.84 -16.29
C THR A 150 2.20 3.84 -15.28
N ASN A 151 1.51 4.34 -14.24
CA ASN A 151 0.81 3.51 -13.27
C ASN A 151 -0.71 3.54 -13.53
N PRO A 152 -1.29 2.52 -14.19
CA PRO A 152 -2.71 2.52 -14.56
C PRO A 152 -3.64 2.46 -13.35
N ALA A 153 -3.19 1.88 -12.21
CA ALA A 153 -3.97 1.82 -10.98
C ALA A 153 -4.39 3.21 -10.47
N LEU A 154 -3.58 4.26 -10.71
CA LEU A 154 -3.88 5.63 -10.30
C LEU A 154 -5.10 6.23 -11.02
N SER A 155 -5.52 5.65 -12.13
CA SER A 155 -6.73 6.07 -12.87
C SER A 155 -7.97 5.26 -12.48
N ASN A 156 -7.84 4.26 -11.60
CA ASN A 156 -8.94 3.39 -11.21
C ASN A 156 -9.67 3.93 -9.97
N SER A 157 -10.87 4.49 -10.18
CA SER A 157 -11.69 5.07 -9.12
C SER A 157 -12.16 4.08 -8.05
N GLU A 158 -12.07 2.76 -8.28
CA GLU A 158 -12.48 1.75 -7.28
C GLU A 158 -11.42 1.56 -6.17
N ILE A 159 -10.16 1.83 -6.50
CA ILE A 159 -9.01 1.66 -5.58
C ILE A 159 -8.31 2.99 -5.24
N VAL A 160 -8.65 4.06 -5.97
CA VAL A 160 -8.21 5.45 -5.76
C VAL A 160 -9.35 6.32 -5.21
N ALA A 161 -10.51 5.73 -4.89
CA ALA A 161 -11.65 6.50 -4.34
C ALA A 161 -11.18 7.40 -3.19
N GLU A 162 -11.58 8.67 -3.26
CA GLU A 162 -11.23 9.69 -2.26
C GLU A 162 -11.44 9.14 -0.85
N SER A 163 -10.32 8.97 -0.14
CA SER A 163 -10.37 8.68 1.28
C SER A 163 -10.92 9.91 1.97
N PRO A 164 -12.04 9.82 2.69
CA PRO A 164 -12.57 10.99 3.38
C PRO A 164 -11.51 11.43 4.38
N CYS A 165 -10.90 12.60 4.14
CA CYS A 165 -10.14 13.32 5.14
C CYS A 165 -11.06 13.52 6.36
N LEU A 166 -10.79 12.78 7.43
CA LEU A 166 -11.59 12.79 8.64
C LEU A 166 -10.88 13.67 9.67
N ILE A 167 -11.56 14.75 10.04
CA ILE A 167 -11.19 15.48 11.25
C ILE A 167 -11.76 14.69 12.44
N SER A 168 -10.88 14.13 13.26
CA SER A 168 -11.24 13.39 14.47
C SER A 168 -10.83 14.17 15.72
N THR A 169 -11.61 14.05 16.79
CA THR A 169 -11.27 14.60 18.11
C THR A 169 -11.35 13.50 19.17
N GLU A 170 -10.70 13.73 20.32
CA GLU A 170 -10.68 12.78 21.45
C GLU A 170 -12.09 12.42 21.96
N PHE A 171 -13.09 13.27 21.73
CA PHE A 171 -14.47 13.06 22.17
C PHE A 171 -15.45 13.01 21.00
N SER A 172 -15.44 11.87 20.28
CA SER A 172 -16.25 11.63 19.07
C SER A 172 -17.79 11.74 19.23
N ASN A 173 -18.29 11.91 20.46
CA ASN A 173 -19.72 11.90 20.79
C ASN A 173 -20.23 13.28 21.26
N SER A 174 -19.40 14.31 21.27
CA SER A 174 -19.85 15.66 21.61
C SER A 174 -20.38 16.39 20.36
N THR A 175 -21.29 17.33 20.58
CA THR A 175 -21.75 18.27 19.54
C THR A 175 -20.93 19.56 19.51
N HIS A 176 -19.81 19.61 20.25
CA HIS A 176 -18.97 20.79 20.44
C HIS A 176 -17.52 20.38 20.74
N TRP A 177 -16.54 21.14 20.26
CA TRP A 177 -15.13 20.92 20.59
C TRP A 177 -14.72 21.75 21.80
N ASN A 178 -14.04 21.14 22.77
CA ASN A 178 -13.39 21.86 23.84
C ASN A 178 -12.01 22.38 23.42
N TYR A 179 -11.58 23.47 24.05
CA TYR A 179 -10.28 24.10 23.79
C TYR A 179 -9.07 23.21 24.18
N THR A 180 -9.30 22.12 24.92
CA THR A 180 -8.28 21.17 25.36
C THR A 180 -8.23 19.89 24.52
N GLU A 181 -9.07 19.79 23.47
CA GLU A 181 -9.12 18.58 22.65
C GLU A 181 -7.99 18.54 21.62
N THR A 182 -7.38 17.37 21.47
CA THR A 182 -6.50 17.10 20.34
C THR A 182 -7.32 16.88 19.08
N ILE A 183 -6.99 17.62 18.03
CA ILE A 183 -7.54 17.42 16.67
C ILE A 183 -6.56 16.56 15.90
N SER A 184 -7.04 15.50 15.27
CA SER A 184 -6.26 14.69 14.34
C SER A 184 -6.88 14.79 12.96
N LEU A 185 -6.03 14.97 11.94
CA LEU A 185 -6.43 14.91 10.54
C LEU A 185 -6.06 13.53 10.00
N LEU A 186 -7.06 12.68 9.81
CA LEU A 186 -6.87 11.29 9.41
C LEU A 186 -7.19 11.10 7.93
N GLU A 187 -6.27 10.49 7.19
CA GLU A 187 -6.52 9.95 5.85
C GLU A 187 -6.06 8.49 5.83
N ASN A 188 -6.94 7.58 5.42
CA ASN A 188 -6.68 6.13 5.46
C ASN A 188 -6.25 5.59 6.84
N GLY A 189 -6.71 6.23 7.93
CA GLY A 189 -6.35 5.84 9.30
C GLY A 189 -4.95 6.29 9.73
N ILE A 190 -4.23 7.03 8.88
CA ILE A 190 -2.95 7.66 9.18
C ILE A 190 -3.21 9.10 9.60
N ASN A 191 -2.61 9.54 10.71
CA ASN A 191 -2.64 10.95 11.09
C ASN A 191 -1.64 11.73 10.23
N LEU A 192 -2.16 12.57 9.34
CA LEU A 192 -1.38 13.41 8.44
C LEU A 192 -0.52 14.45 9.20
N CYS A 193 -0.87 14.70 10.46
CA CYS A 193 -0.28 15.72 11.32
C CYS A 193 0.56 15.16 12.48
N ASP A 194 0.99 13.90 12.40
CA ASP A 194 1.93 13.31 13.38
C ASP A 194 3.37 13.84 13.24
N LEU A 195 3.72 14.46 12.10
CA LEU A 195 4.97 15.17 11.86
C LEU A 195 4.66 16.67 11.79
N ASP A 196 5.53 17.52 12.38
CA ASP A 196 5.36 18.98 12.52
C ASP A 196 4.49 19.61 11.40
N CYS A 197 3.19 19.77 11.67
CA CYS A 197 2.22 20.33 10.75
C CYS A 197 1.58 21.58 11.37
N GLU A 198 1.22 22.55 10.53
CA GLU A 198 0.40 23.69 10.94
C GLU A 198 -1.03 23.48 10.44
N MET A 199 -1.98 23.32 11.35
CA MET A 199 -3.41 23.27 11.02
C MET A 199 -4.04 24.64 11.25
N ILE A 200 -4.65 25.21 10.21
CA ILE A 200 -5.42 26.45 10.29
C ILE A 200 -6.91 26.11 10.25
N LEU A 201 -7.62 26.38 11.35
CA LEU A 201 -9.07 26.18 11.44
C LEU A 201 -9.80 27.51 11.21
N GLU A 202 -10.52 27.62 10.09
CA GLU A 202 -11.41 28.76 9.82
C GLU A 202 -12.88 28.42 10.12
N VAL A 203 -13.49 29.13 11.07
CA VAL A 203 -14.91 28.98 11.40
C VAL A 203 -15.73 30.09 10.76
N ARG A 204 -16.75 29.71 9.98
CA ARG A 204 -17.67 30.64 9.31
C ARG A 204 -19.12 30.31 9.66
N PHE A 205 -19.92 31.34 9.90
CA PHE A 205 -21.38 31.24 10.08
C PHE A 205 -22.06 32.13 9.04
N GLU A 206 -22.90 31.55 8.19
CA GLU A 206 -23.56 32.25 7.07
C GLU A 206 -22.57 33.05 6.18
N GLY A 207 -21.38 32.49 5.97
CA GLY A 207 -20.32 33.10 5.15
C GLY A 207 -19.50 34.19 5.85
N LEU A 208 -19.87 34.59 7.06
CA LEU A 208 -19.13 35.54 7.88
C LEU A 208 -18.15 34.81 8.80
N GLU A 209 -16.95 35.35 8.93
CA GLU A 209 -15.94 34.86 9.86
C GLU A 209 -16.45 34.99 11.31
N VAL A 210 -16.38 33.89 12.06
CA VAL A 210 -16.77 33.87 13.46
C VAL A 210 -15.57 34.29 14.30
N LYS A 211 -15.70 35.39 15.04
CA LYS A 211 -14.66 35.82 15.99
C LYS A 211 -14.76 34.99 17.26
N THR A 212 -13.66 34.35 17.65
CA THR A 212 -13.53 33.76 18.98
C THR A 212 -13.52 34.89 20.01
N ARG A 213 -14.17 34.65 21.15
CA ARG A 213 -14.17 35.58 22.28
C ARG A 213 -13.05 35.15 23.22
N ASP A 214 -11.95 35.89 23.24
CA ASP A 214 -10.93 35.69 24.27
C ASP A 214 -11.55 36.01 25.63
N ASN A 215 -11.70 35.00 26.48
CA ASN A 215 -12.04 35.22 27.88
C ASN A 215 -10.76 35.65 28.60
N SER A 216 -10.68 36.93 28.92
CA SER A 216 -9.78 37.51 29.91
C SER A 216 -10.07 37.01 31.32
#